data_AF-A0A8C3BTS4-F1
#
_entry.id   AF-A0A8C3BTS4-F1
#
_cell.length_a   1.000
_cell.length_b   1.000
_cell.length_c   1.000
_cell.angle_alpha   90.00
_cell.angle_beta   90.00
_cell.angle_gamma   90.00
#
_symmetry.space_group_name_H-M   'P 1'
#
loop_
_entity.id
_entity.type
_entity.pdbx_description
1 polymer ?
#
loop_
_entity_poly.entity_id
_entity_poly.type
_entity_poly.pdbx_seq_one_letter_code
_entity_poly.pdbx_strand_id
1 'polypeptide(L)'
;MGKGVCENSHPDEEEELNPPRDEENLHKYAAPMPSDVLSPPGTVNATVQDEQSGLTSQYEDPDQPQDPQDTAVTLYAEMPTDAAPTGSNRTQKCLCNVCTTKPQLLGLLMLIMMLLSIIVVLIATRQGQKTAPVLACPYEWVGYRNVCYYLSGQQEQGSWDWSQEQCSTHGASLAMLKKDWELKFLRQFKDNGDSWLGLRRRGEKLLWVDGSSFNETFPVQGGAECVYLNGEDVATSSCWQSRPYVCSKPLVS
;
A
#
# COMPACT_ATOMS: atom_id res chain seq x y z
N MET A 1 79.91 16.72 -51.12
CA MET A 1 80.12 18.10 -51.63
C MET A 1 78.76 18.65 -52.06
N GLY A 2 78.07 19.49 -51.28
CA GLY A 2 78.12 20.97 -51.30
C GLY A 2 76.88 21.50 -52.06
N LYS A 3 75.74 21.79 -51.41
CA LYS A 3 75.26 23.02 -50.72
C LYS A 3 74.85 24.21 -51.64
N GLY A 4 73.66 24.75 -51.33
CA GLY A 4 73.07 26.04 -51.68
C GLY A 4 71.54 25.90 -51.53
N VAL A 5 70.89 26.12 -50.38
CA VAL A 5 70.67 27.33 -49.56
C VAL A 5 70.06 28.49 -50.34
N CYS A 6 68.78 28.74 -50.11
CA CYS A 6 68.26 30.08 -49.87
C CYS A 6 67.63 30.06 -48.47
N GLU A 7 68.07 31.02 -47.69
CA GLU A 7 67.76 31.31 -46.29
C GLU A 7 66.64 32.35 -46.21
N ASN A 8 65.86 32.30 -45.13
CA ASN A 8 65.27 33.42 -44.38
C ASN A 8 64.55 32.78 -43.17
N SER A 9 65.18 32.65 -42.00
CA SER A 9 65.12 33.60 -40.85
C SER A 9 63.67 33.90 -40.40
N HIS A 10 63.04 33.14 -39.48
CA HIS A 10 63.12 33.13 -37.99
C HIS A 10 62.56 34.45 -37.36
N PRO A 11 62.13 34.49 -36.08
CA PRO A 11 61.15 33.69 -35.30
C PRO A 11 60.17 34.56 -34.44
N ASP A 12 59.54 33.93 -33.44
CA ASP A 12 58.90 34.47 -32.22
C ASP A 12 57.45 34.99 -32.40
N GLU A 13 56.45 34.66 -31.57
CA GLU A 13 56.44 34.42 -30.12
C GLU A 13 55.12 33.68 -29.73
N GLU A 14 55.16 32.96 -28.61
CA GLU A 14 54.02 32.34 -27.94
C GLU A 14 53.01 33.40 -27.45
N GLU A 15 51.71 33.14 -27.62
CA GLU A 15 50.71 33.72 -26.72
C GLU A 15 49.70 32.64 -26.31
N GLU A 16 49.91 32.13 -25.10
CA GLU A 16 48.89 31.48 -24.27
C GLU A 16 47.66 32.39 -24.15
N LEU A 17 46.53 31.98 -24.72
CA LEU A 17 45.25 32.58 -24.36
C LEU A 17 44.53 31.67 -23.36
N ASN A 18 44.86 31.85 -22.08
CA ASN A 18 44.01 31.42 -20.98
C ASN A 18 42.65 32.12 -21.09
N PRO A 19 41.51 31.42 -20.97
CA PRO A 19 40.21 32.07 -20.94
C PRO A 19 40.03 32.87 -19.64
N PRO A 20 39.37 34.05 -19.68
CA PRO A 20 39.14 34.85 -18.49
C PRO A 20 38.20 34.12 -17.53
N ARG A 21 38.62 34.09 -16.26
CA ARG A 21 37.81 33.72 -15.11
C ARG A 21 36.88 34.89 -14.81
N ASP A 22 35.71 34.93 -15.45
CA ASP A 22 34.65 35.85 -15.08
C ASP A 22 33.95 35.34 -13.81
N GLU A 23 34.55 35.66 -12.66
CA GLU A 23 33.98 35.44 -11.33
C GLU A 23 32.97 36.55 -10.93
N GLU A 24 32.33 37.22 -11.90
CA GLU A 24 31.45 38.34 -11.64
C GLU A 24 30.15 38.28 -12.47
N ASN A 25 29.44 37.14 -12.49
CA ASN A 25 28.03 37.13 -12.91
C ASN A 25 27.16 35.98 -12.34
N LEU A 26 27.59 35.31 -11.27
CA LEU A 26 26.78 34.27 -10.61
C LEU A 26 25.79 34.82 -9.55
N HIS A 27 25.44 36.10 -9.63
CA HIS A 27 24.42 36.73 -8.75
C HIS A 27 23.26 37.38 -9.52
N LYS A 28 23.20 37.25 -10.86
CA LYS A 28 22.17 37.92 -11.67
C LYS A 28 20.96 37.05 -12.05
N TYR A 29 20.96 35.77 -11.68
CA TYR A 29 19.87 34.83 -11.99
C TYR A 29 19.24 34.15 -10.76
N ALA A 30 19.52 34.64 -9.54
CA ALA A 30 18.72 34.26 -8.38
C ALA A 30 17.41 35.04 -8.38
N ALA A 31 16.37 34.49 -9.01
CA ALA A 31 15.01 34.98 -8.80
C ALA A 31 14.60 34.69 -7.34
N PRO A 32 14.03 35.65 -6.60
CA PRO A 32 13.53 35.39 -5.26
C PRO A 32 12.34 34.43 -5.34
N MET A 33 12.38 33.35 -4.56
CA MET A 33 11.22 32.50 -4.27
C MET A 33 10.12 33.38 -3.66
N PRO A 34 8.86 33.35 -4.15
CA PRO A 34 7.76 33.96 -3.43
C PRO A 34 7.44 33.13 -2.19
N SER A 35 7.68 33.71 -1.02
CA SER A 35 7.05 33.30 0.23
C SER A 35 5.57 33.69 0.21
N ASP A 36 4.73 32.76 0.66
CA ASP A 36 3.34 32.92 1.09
C ASP A 36 2.25 33.06 0.00
N VAL A 37 1.47 31.98 -0.20
CA VAL A 37 0.02 32.01 0.03
C VAL A 37 -0.43 30.65 0.60
N LEU A 38 -0.65 30.62 1.91
CA LEU A 38 -1.54 29.68 2.58
C LEU A 38 -2.99 30.06 2.19
N SER A 39 -3.75 29.17 1.56
CA SER A 39 -5.21 29.04 1.77
C SER A 39 -5.75 27.73 1.17
N PRO A 40 -6.66 27.04 1.88
CA PRO A 40 -7.21 25.75 1.46
C PRO A 40 -8.29 25.91 0.37
N PRO A 41 -8.49 24.93 -0.53
CA PRO A 41 -9.63 24.95 -1.42
C PRO A 41 -10.91 24.62 -0.63
N GLY A 42 -11.88 25.52 -0.76
CA GLY A 42 -13.23 25.37 -0.24
C GLY A 42 -13.97 24.20 -0.89
N THR A 43 -14.88 23.64 -0.11
CA THR A 43 -15.80 22.56 -0.45
C THR A 43 -16.64 22.94 -1.68
N VAL A 44 -16.48 22.21 -2.77
CA VAL A 44 -17.42 22.23 -3.89
C VAL A 44 -18.59 21.29 -3.58
N ASN A 45 -19.77 21.87 -3.39
CA ASN A 45 -21.03 21.15 -3.28
C ASN A 45 -21.35 20.47 -4.61
N ALA A 46 -21.51 19.14 -4.59
CA ALA A 46 -22.11 18.40 -5.69
C ALA A 46 -23.63 18.62 -5.68
N THR A 47 -24.15 19.34 -6.67
CA THR A 47 -25.57 19.34 -7.02
C THR A 47 -25.88 18.05 -7.78
N VAL A 48 -26.69 17.18 -7.18
CA VAL A 48 -27.32 16.04 -7.85
C VAL A 48 -28.40 16.60 -8.77
N GLN A 49 -28.27 16.35 -10.08
CA GLN A 49 -29.37 16.48 -11.04
C GLN A 49 -29.74 15.07 -11.50
N ASP A 50 -30.99 14.69 -11.21
CA ASP A 50 -31.64 13.50 -11.75
C ASP A 50 -31.78 13.64 -13.27
N GLU A 51 -31.30 12.65 -14.02
CA GLU A 51 -31.71 12.44 -15.40
C GLU A 51 -32.03 10.95 -15.60
N GLN A 52 -33.31 10.69 -15.86
CA GLN A 52 -33.91 9.37 -15.91
C GLN A 52 -34.45 9.14 -17.32
N SER A 53 -33.81 8.23 -18.06
CA SER A 53 -34.33 7.51 -19.24
C SER A 53 -33.24 6.50 -19.64
N GLY A 54 -33.45 5.23 -19.97
CA GLY A 54 -34.64 4.45 -20.32
C GLY A 54 -34.27 3.59 -21.54
N LEU A 55 -34.25 2.26 -21.40
CA LEU A 55 -34.34 1.19 -22.45
C LEU A 55 -34.04 -0.16 -21.75
N THR A 56 -34.81 -1.25 -21.76
CA THR A 56 -35.63 -1.97 -22.77
C THR A 56 -36.59 -2.94 -21.99
N SER A 57 -37.88 -3.09 -22.31
CA SER A 57 -38.54 -4.07 -23.22
C SER A 57 -38.08 -5.53 -23.01
N GLN A 58 -38.85 -6.62 -22.85
CA GLN A 58 -40.28 -7.00 -22.90
C GLN A 58 -40.35 -8.49 -22.48
N TYR A 59 -41.47 -9.01 -21.93
CA TYR A 59 -42.11 -10.32 -22.28
C TYR A 59 -43.33 -10.63 -21.34
N GLU A 60 -44.46 -10.99 -21.96
CA GLU A 60 -45.85 -11.29 -21.52
C GLU A 60 -46.07 -12.55 -20.63
N ASP A 61 -46.95 -12.57 -19.59
CA ASP A 61 -48.43 -12.89 -19.49
C ASP A 61 -48.69 -14.39 -19.07
N PRO A 62 -49.89 -14.94 -18.66
CA PRO A 62 -51.13 -14.49 -17.96
C PRO A 62 -51.61 -15.39 -16.76
N ASP A 63 -52.69 -14.94 -16.10
CA ASP A 63 -53.84 -15.69 -15.48
C ASP A 63 -53.86 -16.33 -14.05
N GLN A 64 -54.71 -15.74 -13.17
CA GLN A 64 -55.73 -16.25 -12.18
C GLN A 64 -55.46 -17.46 -11.20
N PRO A 65 -56.32 -17.78 -10.18
CA PRO A 65 -56.93 -17.03 -9.06
C PRO A 65 -56.99 -17.79 -7.67
N GLN A 66 -57.41 -17.03 -6.63
CA GLN A 66 -58.00 -17.29 -5.28
C GLN A 66 -58.25 -18.69 -4.63
N ASP A 67 -57.74 -18.83 -3.38
CA ASP A 67 -58.29 -19.36 -2.07
C ASP A 67 -58.83 -20.83 -1.99
N PRO A 68 -59.12 -21.49 -0.82
CA PRO A 68 -58.99 -21.10 0.59
C PRO A 68 -58.65 -22.21 1.65
N GLN A 69 -58.56 -21.76 2.91
CA GLN A 69 -58.82 -22.41 4.23
C GLN A 69 -57.90 -23.52 4.78
N ASP A 70 -57.43 -23.30 6.03
CA ASP A 70 -57.77 -24.27 7.08
C ASP A 70 -58.03 -23.61 8.46
N THR A 71 -58.96 -24.24 9.14
CA THR A 71 -59.79 -23.82 10.27
C THR A 71 -59.11 -23.94 11.63
N ALA A 72 -59.45 -23.00 12.53
CA ALA A 72 -59.21 -23.12 13.97
C ALA A 72 -60.53 -23.47 14.66
N VAL A 73 -60.55 -24.58 15.39
CA VAL A 73 -61.73 -25.07 16.13
C VAL A 73 -61.58 -24.73 17.61
N THR A 74 -62.45 -23.86 18.10
CA THR A 74 -62.73 -23.66 19.53
C THR A 74 -63.86 -24.57 19.98
N LEU A 75 -63.71 -25.25 21.12
CA LEU A 75 -64.81 -25.87 21.84
C LEU A 75 -64.71 -25.50 23.32
N TYR A 76 -65.63 -24.65 23.75
CA TYR A 76 -66.03 -24.44 25.13
C TYR A 76 -67.06 -25.51 25.50
N ALA A 77 -67.02 -26.03 26.72
CA ALA A 77 -68.19 -26.60 27.38
C ALA A 77 -68.00 -26.53 28.91
N GLU A 78 -69.07 -26.15 29.58
CA GLU A 78 -69.18 -25.80 30.99
C GLU A 78 -69.18 -27.01 31.95
N MET A 79 -68.98 -26.69 33.23
CA MET A 79 -69.12 -27.58 34.39
C MET A 79 -70.57 -27.98 34.67
N PRO A 80 -70.77 -29.11 35.38
CA PRO A 80 -71.81 -29.16 36.42
C PRO A 80 -71.24 -29.56 37.80
N THR A 81 -71.85 -28.95 38.80
CA THR A 81 -71.74 -29.15 40.25
C THR A 81 -72.32 -30.49 40.71
N ASP A 82 -71.69 -31.14 41.71
CA ASP A 82 -72.26 -31.33 43.05
C ASP A 82 -71.67 -32.55 43.81
N ALA A 83 -71.75 -32.43 45.14
CA ALA A 83 -71.66 -33.45 46.19
C ALA A 83 -70.31 -33.72 46.87
N ALA A 84 -70.13 -33.05 48.01
CA ALA A 84 -69.52 -33.62 49.22
C ALA A 84 -70.44 -34.76 49.76
N PRO A 85 -70.01 -35.74 50.61
CA PRO A 85 -69.25 -35.47 51.85
C PRO A 85 -68.30 -36.58 52.38
N THR A 86 -67.72 -36.28 53.55
CA THR A 86 -67.21 -37.18 54.61
C THR A 86 -65.83 -37.85 54.45
N GLY A 87 -64.83 -37.19 55.04
CA GLY A 87 -63.95 -37.72 56.10
C GLY A 87 -63.22 -39.05 55.89
N SER A 88 -61.89 -38.98 55.72
CA SER A 88 -60.98 -39.99 56.28
C SER A 88 -59.58 -39.41 56.47
N ASN A 89 -59.15 -39.37 57.73
CA ASN A 89 -57.83 -38.93 58.16
C ASN A 89 -56.88 -40.13 58.02
N ARG A 90 -55.95 -40.09 57.05
CA ARG A 90 -54.86 -41.06 56.97
C ARG A 90 -53.57 -40.32 56.68
N THR A 91 -52.73 -40.20 57.71
CA THR A 91 -51.37 -39.68 57.65
C THR A 91 -50.54 -40.52 56.67
N GLN A 92 -50.44 -40.05 55.43
CA GLN A 92 -49.52 -40.60 54.46
C GLN A 92 -48.16 -39.95 54.68
N LYS A 93 -47.23 -40.73 55.25
CA LYS A 93 -45.83 -40.35 55.44
C LYS A 93 -45.24 -40.02 54.06
N CYS A 94 -44.93 -38.74 53.83
CA CYS A 94 -44.08 -38.33 52.73
C CYS A 94 -42.67 -38.92 52.95
N LEU A 95 -42.39 -40.06 52.31
CA LEU A 95 -41.02 -40.51 52.09
C LEU A 95 -40.45 -39.68 50.93
N CYS A 96 -39.98 -38.47 51.24
CA CYS A 96 -39.09 -37.76 50.33
C CYS A 96 -37.67 -38.21 50.65
N ASN A 97 -37.24 -39.28 49.99
CA ASN A 97 -35.89 -39.82 50.10
C ASN A 97 -34.93 -39.07 49.17
N VAL A 98 -34.95 -37.73 49.19
CA VAL A 98 -33.92 -36.87 48.57
C VAL A 98 -33.86 -35.57 49.37
N CYS A 99 -32.88 -35.48 50.27
CA CYS A 99 -32.21 -34.24 50.69
C CYS A 99 -31.34 -34.55 51.90
N THR A 100 -30.06 -34.87 51.69
CA THR A 100 -28.95 -34.56 52.63
C THR A 100 -27.59 -34.93 52.00
N THR A 101 -27.34 -34.54 50.75
CA THR A 101 -25.94 -34.20 50.43
C THR A 101 -25.67 -32.90 51.18
N LYS A 102 -24.72 -32.97 52.13
CA LYS A 102 -24.37 -31.87 53.04
C LYS A 102 -24.27 -30.57 52.22
N PRO A 103 -24.94 -29.46 52.59
CA PRO A 103 -24.92 -28.21 51.82
C PRO A 103 -23.48 -27.68 51.61
N GLN A 104 -22.58 -28.09 52.51
CA GLN A 104 -21.14 -27.87 52.43
C GLN A 104 -20.47 -28.51 51.19
N LEU A 105 -20.93 -29.69 50.75
CA LEU A 105 -20.37 -30.40 49.59
C LEU A 105 -20.82 -29.79 48.27
N LEU A 106 -22.09 -29.34 48.19
CA LEU A 106 -22.61 -28.59 47.05
C LEU A 106 -21.93 -27.22 46.93
N GLY A 107 -21.74 -26.52 48.06
CA GLY A 107 -20.99 -25.26 48.10
C GLY A 107 -19.54 -25.43 47.63
N LEU A 108 -18.85 -26.46 48.13
CA LEU A 108 -17.48 -26.79 47.70
C LEU A 108 -17.40 -27.11 46.20
N LEU A 109 -18.35 -27.87 45.67
CA LEU A 109 -18.41 -28.22 44.25
C LEU A 109 -18.66 -26.99 43.38
N MET A 110 -19.55 -26.08 43.79
CA MET A 110 -19.78 -24.81 43.10
C MET A 110 -18.54 -23.90 43.12
N LEU A 111 -17.81 -23.88 44.24
CA LEU A 111 -16.58 -23.09 44.39
C LEU A 111 -15.45 -23.65 43.50
N ILE A 112 -15.30 -24.99 43.44
CA ILE A 112 -14.36 -25.66 42.53
C ILE A 112 -14.69 -25.34 41.07
N MET A 113 -15.96 -25.44 40.67
CA MET A 113 -16.38 -25.13 39.29
C MET A 113 -16.11 -23.66 38.93
N MET A 114 -16.28 -22.73 39.88
CA MET A 114 -16.00 -21.31 39.69
C MET A 114 -14.49 -21.02 39.60
N LEU A 115 -13.65 -21.73 40.38
CA LEU A 115 -12.20 -21.64 40.27
C LEU A 115 -11.70 -22.22 38.94
N LEU A 116 -12.25 -23.35 38.48
CA LEU A 116 -11.89 -23.95 37.20
C LEU A 116 -12.26 -23.04 36.04
N SER A 117 -13.42 -22.38 36.06
CA SER A 117 -13.80 -21.43 35.01
C SER A 117 -12.88 -20.20 35.01
N ILE A 118 -12.51 -19.66 36.18
CA ILE A 118 -11.53 -18.58 36.29
C ILE A 118 -10.17 -19.04 35.73
N ILE A 119 -9.69 -20.24 36.08
CA ILE A 119 -8.43 -20.77 35.57
C ILE A 119 -8.47 -20.93 34.05
N VAL A 120 -9.57 -21.44 33.49
CA VAL A 120 -9.76 -21.55 32.03
C VAL A 120 -9.74 -20.17 31.37
N VAL A 121 -10.39 -19.16 31.95
CA VAL A 121 -10.36 -17.78 31.45
C VAL A 121 -8.95 -17.19 31.56
N LEU A 122 -8.23 -17.44 32.66
CA LEU A 122 -6.84 -17.01 32.82
C LEU A 122 -5.91 -17.69 31.80
N ILE A 123 -6.11 -18.97 31.49
CA ILE A 123 -5.34 -19.68 30.46
C ILE A 123 -5.70 -19.16 29.05
N ALA A 124 -6.98 -18.92 28.77
CA ALA A 124 -7.43 -18.39 27.49
C ALA A 124 -6.94 -16.94 27.24
N THR A 125 -6.89 -16.12 28.28
CA THR A 125 -6.36 -14.75 28.20
C THR A 125 -4.82 -14.69 28.15
N ARG A 126 -4.12 -15.77 28.52
CA ARG A 126 -2.66 -15.91 28.38
C ARG A 126 -2.22 -16.24 26.95
N GLN A 127 -3.14 -16.64 26.08
CA GLN A 127 -2.91 -16.67 24.62
C GLN A 127 -2.96 -15.22 24.13
N GLY A 128 -1.93 -14.43 24.50
CA GLY A 128 -1.66 -13.16 23.83
C GLY A 128 -1.63 -13.45 22.34
N GLN A 129 -2.55 -12.84 21.59
CA GLN A 129 -2.65 -12.98 20.15
C GLN A 129 -1.23 -12.86 19.60
N LYS A 130 -0.69 -13.98 19.09
CA LYS A 130 0.45 -13.92 18.19
C LYS A 130 -0.10 -13.38 16.87
N THR A 131 -0.40 -12.09 16.84
CA THR A 131 -0.57 -11.37 15.60
C THR A 131 0.79 -11.40 14.94
N ALA A 132 0.95 -12.30 13.97
CA ALA A 132 2.05 -12.22 13.04
C ALA A 132 2.01 -10.81 12.42
N PRO A 133 3.14 -10.09 12.34
CA PRO A 133 3.16 -8.80 11.68
C PRO A 133 2.68 -8.99 10.24
N VAL A 134 1.61 -8.27 9.87
CA VAL A 134 1.13 -8.24 8.49
C VAL A 134 2.15 -7.43 7.70
N LEU A 135 2.94 -8.12 6.90
CA LEU A 135 3.87 -7.51 5.96
C LEU A 135 3.10 -6.84 4.82
N ALA A 136 3.01 -5.52 4.86
CA ALA A 136 2.39 -4.73 3.80
C ALA A 136 3.31 -3.57 3.38
N CYS A 137 3.24 -3.19 2.11
CA CYS A 137 3.88 -1.97 1.65
C CYS A 137 3.16 -0.75 2.22
N PRO A 138 3.87 0.40 2.37
CA PRO A 138 3.24 1.63 2.81
C PRO A 138 2.05 2.04 1.93
N TYR A 139 1.19 2.90 2.46
CA TYR A 139 0.10 3.51 1.69
C TYR A 139 0.65 4.24 0.44
N GLU A 140 -0.04 4.10 -0.70
CA GLU A 140 0.40 4.55 -2.05
C GLU A 140 1.65 3.83 -2.63
N TRP A 141 2.10 2.73 -2.02
CA TRP A 141 3.17 1.89 -2.58
C TRP A 141 2.62 0.58 -3.13
N VAL A 142 3.26 0.09 -4.17
CA VAL A 142 2.87 -1.12 -4.88
C VAL A 142 3.82 -2.24 -4.49
N GLY A 143 3.28 -3.27 -3.86
CA GLY A 143 4.03 -4.45 -3.45
C GLY A 143 4.06 -5.52 -4.54
N TYR A 144 5.24 -5.98 -4.93
CA TYR A 144 5.41 -7.15 -5.78
C TYR A 144 6.65 -7.94 -5.36
N ARG A 145 6.47 -9.26 -5.11
CA ARG A 145 7.56 -10.20 -4.75
C ARG A 145 8.50 -9.71 -3.64
N ASN A 146 7.93 -9.24 -2.53
CA ASN A 146 8.67 -8.73 -1.36
C ASN A 146 9.49 -7.45 -1.62
N VAL A 147 9.13 -6.68 -2.64
CA VAL A 147 9.66 -5.34 -2.89
C VAL A 147 8.48 -4.38 -2.97
N CYS A 148 8.63 -3.23 -2.34
CA CYS A 148 7.69 -2.12 -2.42
C CYS A 148 8.24 -1.07 -3.37
N TYR A 149 7.42 -0.69 -4.35
CA TYR A 149 7.74 0.35 -5.33
C TYR A 149 6.84 1.56 -5.13
N TYR A 150 7.43 2.75 -5.29
CA TYR A 150 6.70 4.01 -5.37
C TYR A 150 6.99 4.63 -6.72
N LEU A 151 5.94 4.98 -7.46
CA LEU A 151 6.03 5.60 -8.77
C LEU A 151 5.57 7.05 -8.60
N SER A 152 6.49 8.00 -8.75
CA SER A 152 6.13 9.41 -8.62
C SER A 152 5.27 9.86 -9.81
N GLY A 153 4.33 10.78 -9.55
CA GLY A 153 3.51 11.38 -10.58
C GLY A 153 4.24 12.46 -11.38
N GLN A 154 3.59 13.01 -12.41
CA GLN A 154 4.14 14.11 -13.22
C GLN A 154 4.34 15.41 -12.42
N GLN A 155 3.59 15.63 -11.35
CA GLN A 155 3.84 16.79 -10.47
C GLN A 155 5.08 16.61 -9.58
N GLU A 156 5.58 15.38 -9.43
CA GLU A 156 6.70 15.03 -8.56
C GLU A 156 7.90 14.60 -9.39
N GLN A 157 8.54 15.58 -10.03
CA GLN A 157 9.66 15.36 -10.94
C GLN A 157 10.84 16.27 -10.61
N GLY A 158 12.06 15.75 -10.84
CA GLY A 158 13.28 16.48 -10.54
C GLY A 158 14.50 15.84 -11.17
N SER A 159 15.68 16.34 -10.79
CA SER A 159 16.95 15.75 -11.16
C SER A 159 17.11 14.37 -10.53
N TRP A 160 18.01 13.56 -11.08
CA TRP A 160 18.30 12.23 -10.55
C TRP A 160 18.71 12.27 -9.07
N ASP A 161 19.55 13.22 -8.69
CA ASP A 161 20.02 13.39 -7.31
C ASP A 161 18.88 13.81 -6.37
N TRP A 162 18.02 14.73 -6.81
CA TRP A 162 16.84 15.13 -6.04
C TRP A 162 15.86 13.96 -5.86
N SER A 163 15.61 13.18 -6.90
CA SER A 163 14.75 12.00 -6.83
C SER A 163 15.32 10.92 -5.89
N GLN A 164 16.64 10.71 -5.89
CA GLN A 164 17.29 9.83 -4.93
C GLN A 164 17.12 10.32 -3.48
N GLU A 165 17.20 11.62 -3.24
CA GLU A 165 16.92 12.22 -1.93
C GLU A 165 15.45 11.98 -1.52
N GLN A 166 14.48 12.21 -2.42
CA GLN A 166 13.07 11.94 -2.15
C GLN A 166 12.82 10.49 -1.75
N CYS A 167 13.38 9.52 -2.50
CA CYS A 167 13.28 8.11 -2.11
C CYS A 167 13.88 7.84 -0.72
N SER A 168 14.98 8.51 -0.39
CA SER A 168 15.66 8.35 0.89
C SER A 168 14.80 8.83 2.07
N THR A 169 13.96 9.86 1.88
CA THR A 169 13.01 10.31 2.91
C THR A 169 12.01 9.22 3.34
N HIS A 170 11.74 8.25 2.45
CA HIS A 170 10.87 7.11 2.71
C HIS A 170 11.62 5.83 3.15
N GLY A 171 12.91 5.94 3.47
CA GLY A 171 13.77 4.80 3.76
C GLY A 171 13.93 3.86 2.56
N ALA A 172 13.87 4.41 1.35
CA ALA A 172 14.03 3.70 0.09
C ALA A 172 15.21 4.29 -0.70
N SER A 173 15.43 3.76 -1.90
CA SER A 173 16.33 4.35 -2.88
C SER A 173 15.61 4.43 -4.22
N LEU A 174 16.18 5.16 -5.19
CA LEU A 174 15.78 4.95 -6.58
C LEU A 174 15.87 3.46 -6.93
N ALA A 175 14.95 3.01 -7.79
CA ALA A 175 14.70 1.60 -7.99
C ALA A 175 15.90 0.86 -8.56
N MET A 176 16.30 -0.22 -7.90
CA MET A 176 17.38 -1.09 -8.34
C MET A 176 16.78 -2.37 -8.94
N LEU A 177 16.93 -2.55 -10.25
CA LEU A 177 16.35 -3.69 -10.98
C LEU A 177 17.39 -4.80 -11.10
N LYS A 178 17.63 -5.49 -10.00
CA LYS A 178 18.65 -6.54 -9.87
C LYS A 178 18.17 -7.92 -10.32
N LYS A 179 16.86 -8.11 -10.50
CA LYS A 179 16.25 -9.35 -10.98
C LYS A 179 15.52 -9.11 -12.29
N ASP A 180 15.58 -10.08 -13.19
CA ASP A 180 15.01 -9.99 -14.55
C ASP A 180 13.50 -9.67 -14.55
N TRP A 181 12.79 -10.10 -13.52
CA TRP A 181 11.35 -9.83 -13.41
C TRP A 181 11.03 -8.38 -13.03
N GLU A 182 11.94 -7.63 -12.41
CA GLU A 182 11.67 -6.30 -11.88
C GLU A 182 11.41 -5.29 -13.00
N LEU A 183 12.27 -5.29 -14.03
CA LEU A 183 12.06 -4.43 -15.19
C LEU A 183 10.78 -4.79 -15.94
N LYS A 184 10.47 -6.09 -16.09
CA LYS A 184 9.23 -6.54 -16.71
C LYS A 184 8.00 -6.07 -15.94
N PHE A 185 8.04 -6.19 -14.60
CA PHE A 185 6.98 -5.71 -13.73
C PHE A 185 6.77 -4.20 -13.88
N LEU A 186 7.85 -3.40 -13.79
CA LEU A 186 7.73 -1.95 -13.91
C LEU A 186 7.17 -1.51 -15.25
N ARG A 187 7.59 -2.13 -16.37
CA ARG A 187 7.05 -1.81 -17.71
C ARG A 187 5.55 -2.07 -17.84
N GLN A 188 5.04 -3.11 -17.18
CA GLN A 188 3.61 -3.44 -17.23
C GLN A 188 2.77 -2.56 -16.31
N PHE A 189 3.38 -2.02 -15.26
CA PHE A 189 2.67 -1.31 -14.22
C PHE A 189 2.74 0.22 -14.38
N LYS A 190 3.85 0.75 -14.89
CA LYS A 190 3.98 2.20 -15.10
C LYS A 190 3.15 2.63 -16.29
N ASP A 191 2.63 3.85 -16.22
CA ASP A 191 2.20 4.56 -17.41
C ASP A 191 3.42 4.85 -18.30
N ASN A 192 3.23 4.92 -19.62
CA ASN A 192 4.29 5.03 -20.65
C ASN A 192 5.26 6.23 -20.54
N GLY A 193 5.26 6.97 -19.42
CA GLY A 193 6.14 8.07 -19.13
C GLY A 193 7.57 7.68 -18.76
N ASP A 194 8.42 8.68 -18.74
CA ASP A 194 9.83 8.55 -18.40
C ASP A 194 10.02 8.56 -16.89
N SER A 195 10.90 7.73 -16.34
CA SER A 195 11.18 7.76 -14.90
C SER A 195 12.60 7.36 -14.54
N TRP A 196 13.23 8.11 -13.64
CA TRP A 196 14.56 7.80 -13.14
C TRP A 196 14.62 6.42 -12.47
N LEU A 197 15.73 5.72 -12.71
CA LEU A 197 16.11 4.48 -12.04
C LEU A 197 17.35 4.71 -11.18
N GLY A 198 17.59 3.82 -10.22
CA GLY A 198 18.74 3.87 -9.32
C GLY A 198 20.05 3.43 -9.97
N LEU A 199 20.22 3.68 -11.26
CA LEU A 199 21.39 3.29 -12.05
C LEU A 199 22.04 4.52 -12.66
N ARG A 200 23.36 4.65 -12.49
CA ARG A 200 24.14 5.79 -12.95
C ARG A 200 25.52 5.34 -13.41
N ARG A 201 26.03 5.98 -14.45
CA ARG A 201 27.38 5.76 -14.97
C ARG A 201 28.39 6.47 -14.07
N ARG A 202 29.43 5.74 -13.65
CA ARG A 202 30.61 6.31 -12.99
C ARG A 202 31.86 5.81 -13.69
N GLY A 203 32.55 6.71 -14.38
CA GLY A 203 33.58 6.34 -15.34
C GLY A 203 32.99 5.52 -16.49
N GLU A 204 33.53 4.33 -16.74
CA GLU A 204 33.05 3.46 -17.81
C GLU A 204 31.92 2.50 -17.37
N LYS A 205 31.67 2.39 -16.07
CA LYS A 205 30.76 1.38 -15.50
C LYS A 205 29.41 1.97 -15.12
N LEU A 206 28.36 1.19 -15.30
CA LEU A 206 27.04 1.46 -14.72
C LEU A 206 26.97 0.84 -13.32
N LEU A 207 26.64 1.67 -12.33
CA LEU A 207 26.54 1.26 -10.93
C LEU A 207 25.15 1.58 -10.40
N TRP A 208 24.65 0.69 -9.57
CA TRP A 208 23.46 0.93 -8.76
C TRP A 208 23.77 1.95 -7.65
N VAL A 209 22.73 2.55 -7.09
CA VAL A 209 22.81 3.50 -5.95
C VAL A 209 23.58 2.95 -4.74
N ASP A 210 23.56 1.64 -4.52
CA ASP A 210 24.30 0.97 -3.46
C ASP A 210 25.78 0.67 -3.83
N GLY A 211 26.23 1.11 -5.00
CA GLY A 211 27.58 0.92 -5.51
C GLY A 211 27.82 -0.42 -6.20
N SER A 212 26.85 -1.34 -6.19
CA SER A 212 26.99 -2.61 -6.91
C SER A 212 26.99 -2.41 -8.42
N SER A 213 27.74 -3.22 -9.15
CA SER A 213 27.81 -3.12 -10.62
C SER A 213 26.51 -3.60 -11.27
N PHE A 214 26.15 -2.95 -12.37
CA PHE A 214 25.08 -3.44 -13.24
C PHE A 214 25.54 -4.71 -13.96
N ASN A 215 24.73 -5.76 -13.91
CA ASN A 215 25.05 -7.07 -14.49
C ASN A 215 24.64 -7.20 -15.97
N GLU A 216 24.35 -6.09 -16.65
CA GLU A 216 23.95 -6.07 -18.08
C GLU A 216 22.74 -6.98 -18.39
N THR A 217 21.83 -7.16 -17.43
CA THR A 217 20.65 -8.04 -17.56
C THR A 217 19.61 -7.52 -18.56
N PHE A 218 19.73 -6.26 -18.97
CA PHE A 218 18.90 -5.63 -20.00
C PHE A 218 19.70 -4.54 -20.73
N PRO A 219 19.36 -4.25 -22.01
CA PRO A 219 20.03 -3.22 -22.78
C PRO A 219 19.72 -1.82 -22.23
N VAL A 220 20.72 -0.94 -22.22
CA VAL A 220 20.59 0.47 -21.87
C VAL A 220 21.05 1.31 -23.05
N GLN A 221 20.17 2.15 -23.59
CA GLN A 221 20.42 2.96 -24.78
C GLN A 221 21.11 4.30 -24.44
N GLY A 222 22.00 4.74 -25.33
CA GLY A 222 22.73 6.01 -25.20
C GLY A 222 24.00 5.93 -24.35
N GLY A 223 24.65 7.08 -24.16
CA GLY A 223 25.95 7.19 -23.49
C GLY A 223 26.02 8.21 -22.35
N ALA A 224 24.88 8.76 -21.94
CA ALA A 224 24.82 9.75 -20.87
C ALA A 224 24.95 9.10 -19.48
N GLU A 225 24.92 9.93 -18.44
CA GLU A 225 25.30 9.53 -17.09
C GLU A 225 24.16 8.84 -16.32
N CYS A 226 22.95 9.39 -16.32
CA CYS A 226 21.84 8.91 -15.50
C CYS A 226 20.85 8.08 -16.30
N VAL A 227 20.38 6.97 -15.73
CA VAL A 227 19.53 5.99 -16.41
C VAL A 227 18.07 6.18 -16.02
N TYR A 228 17.19 6.06 -17.00
CA TYR A 228 15.75 6.18 -16.84
C TYR A 228 15.01 5.13 -17.68
N LEU A 229 13.79 4.79 -17.26
CA LEU A 229 12.83 4.05 -18.08
C LEU A 229 12.29 4.99 -19.16
N ASN A 230 12.28 4.57 -20.42
CA ASN A 230 11.76 5.31 -21.56
C ASN A 230 10.69 4.47 -22.26
N GLY A 231 9.41 4.64 -21.88
CA GLY A 231 8.35 3.72 -22.31
C GLY A 231 8.69 2.26 -21.98
N GLU A 232 8.79 1.40 -22.99
CA GLU A 232 9.19 0.00 -22.86
C GLU A 232 10.71 -0.21 -22.79
N ASP A 233 11.52 0.81 -23.07
CA ASP A 233 12.98 0.71 -23.11
C ASP A 233 13.65 1.30 -21.85
N VAL A 234 14.98 1.17 -21.80
CA VAL A 234 15.83 1.82 -20.80
C VAL A 234 16.88 2.65 -21.52
N ALA A 235 17.01 3.92 -21.14
CA ALA A 235 17.88 4.88 -21.81
C ALA A 235 18.66 5.72 -20.80
N THR A 236 19.64 6.47 -21.31
CA THR A 236 20.45 7.41 -20.53
C THR A 236 20.15 8.85 -20.92
N SER A 237 20.19 9.76 -19.93
CA SER A 237 20.13 11.21 -20.17
C SER A 237 20.95 11.98 -19.14
N SER A 238 21.05 13.30 -19.30
CA SER A 238 21.72 14.17 -18.35
C SER A 238 20.99 14.16 -16.99
N CYS A 239 21.73 14.06 -15.89
CA CYS A 239 21.17 13.89 -14.54
C CYS A 239 20.31 15.08 -14.07
N TRP A 240 20.48 16.25 -14.68
CA TRP A 240 19.74 17.49 -14.35
C TRP A 240 18.35 17.56 -14.98
N GLN A 241 18.01 16.64 -15.89
CA GLN A 241 16.69 16.61 -16.51
C GLN A 241 15.62 16.39 -15.43
N SER A 242 14.50 17.10 -15.57
CA SER A 242 13.36 16.91 -14.66
C SER A 242 12.54 15.73 -15.15
N ARG A 243 12.47 14.67 -14.34
CA ARG A 243 11.66 13.47 -14.64
C ARG A 243 11.00 12.94 -13.37
N PRO A 244 9.85 12.26 -13.49
CA PRO A 244 9.37 11.36 -12.47
C PRO A 244 10.43 10.31 -12.10
N TYR A 245 10.19 9.57 -11.04
CA TYR A 245 11.15 8.62 -10.51
C TYR A 245 10.45 7.43 -9.88
N VAL A 246 11.16 6.30 -9.86
CA VAL A 246 10.69 5.09 -9.18
C VAL A 246 11.56 4.84 -7.97
N CYS A 247 10.97 4.74 -6.79
CA CYS A 247 11.65 4.26 -5.59
C CYS A 247 11.41 2.76 -5.40
N SER A 248 12.35 2.08 -4.76
CA SER A 248 12.16 0.70 -4.29
C SER A 248 12.76 0.48 -2.91
N LYS A 249 12.10 -0.34 -2.10
CA LYS A 249 12.67 -0.90 -0.87
C LYS A 249 12.18 -2.32 -0.62
N PRO A 250 12.95 -3.18 0.08
CA PRO A 250 12.48 -4.49 0.48
C PRO A 250 11.26 -4.38 1.40
N LEU A 251 10.34 -5.34 1.28
CA LEU A 251 9.26 -5.54 2.24
C LEU A 251 9.88 -6.10 3.53
N VAL A 252 9.98 -5.28 4.57
CA VAL A 252 10.56 -5.64 5.87
C VAL A 252 9.49 -5.66 6.96
N SER A 253 9.62 -6.58 7.93
CA SER A 253 8.73 -6.78 9.08
C SER A 253 9.05 -5.89 10.25
#